data_AF-A0A2R7MMP5-F1
#
_entry.id   AF-A0A2R7MMP5-F1
#
_cell.length_a   1.000
_cell.length_b   1.000
_cell.length_c   1.000
_cell.angle_alpha   90.00
_cell.angle_beta   90.00
_cell.angle_gamma   90.00
#
_symmetry.space_group_name_H-M   'P 1'
#
loop_
_entity.id
_entity.type
_entity.pdbx_description
1 polymer ?
#
loop_
_entity_poly.entity_id
_entity_poly.type
_entity_poly.pdbx_seq_one_letter_code
_entity_poly.pdbx_strand_id
1 'polypeptide(L)'
;MRAGSRAPVRGRCRRQSAVGQASVAWAGLLVRRSLTLSGHRPRVAHRCARTSASSVRVEQYPDRHESLILRSISIVTAADVRALTNEEVVALPVDRLALLVLDDALRVDTWNWRNWALGFAQDRPREGFTDAQNAIAEAWGWLAAKGLVSTKGNSYDFHDFHVTRAGHEALARGVAYVRAVIRLDVELVEPLEQKVRPQFLLADFELAAFAAMREVEIAVRERSGLGGDLVGVALMQQAFRDGGPLHDPEVHSAESVAQMNLFAGAMGLFKNPPSHRRVDYQDPVEASEVILLADLLLRILRRLGAE
;
A
#
# COMPACT_ATOMS: atom_id res chain seq x y z
N MET A 1 32.77 59.44 -28.71
CA MET A 1 32.09 60.57 -28.06
C MET A 1 31.70 60.16 -26.64
N ARG A 2 32.29 60.86 -25.65
CA ARG A 2 32.00 61.00 -24.19
C ARG A 2 31.31 59.82 -23.47
N ALA A 3 31.90 59.05 -22.55
CA ALA A 3 32.85 59.25 -21.43
C ALA A 3 32.23 59.69 -20.08
N GLY A 4 32.51 58.89 -19.04
CA GLY A 4 32.66 59.26 -17.62
C GLY A 4 31.42 59.03 -16.74
N SER A 5 31.49 58.65 -15.45
CA SER A 5 32.55 58.36 -14.47
C SER A 5 31.75 58.15 -13.13
N ARG A 6 31.99 57.22 -12.19
CA ARG A 6 33.01 57.19 -11.11
C ARG A 6 32.46 56.24 -10.03
N ALA A 7 33.31 55.38 -9.47
CA ALA A 7 33.24 54.92 -8.07
C ALA A 7 34.36 55.68 -7.28
N PRO A 8 34.69 55.43 -5.98
CA PRO A 8 34.15 54.56 -4.93
C PRO A 8 34.10 55.23 -3.51
N VAL A 9 33.79 54.48 -2.41
CA VAL A 9 34.34 54.59 -1.01
C VAL A 9 33.67 53.46 -0.17
N ARG A 10 34.36 52.35 0.15
CA ARG A 10 35.08 51.99 1.41
C ARG A 10 34.30 52.13 2.73
N GLY A 11 33.97 50.98 3.32
CA GLY A 11 33.73 50.81 4.76
C GLY A 11 34.24 49.44 5.22
N ARG A 12 35.33 49.42 6.00
CA ARG A 12 35.88 48.23 6.67
C ARG A 12 35.14 48.00 7.99
N CYS A 13 34.85 46.75 8.33
CA CYS A 13 35.05 46.29 9.70
C CYS A 13 35.60 44.85 9.73
N ARG A 14 36.42 44.62 10.74
CA ARG A 14 37.39 43.55 10.91
C ARG A 14 36.89 42.57 11.98
N ARG A 15 37.29 41.30 11.82
CA ARG A 15 37.69 40.32 12.87
C ARG A 15 36.54 39.86 13.81
N GLN A 16 36.52 38.66 14.39
CA GLN A 16 37.50 37.58 14.53
C GLN A 16 36.75 36.30 14.97
N SER A 17 37.38 35.16 14.68
CA SER A 17 37.07 33.76 15.01
C SER A 17 37.41 33.34 16.45
N ALA A 18 36.68 32.35 16.99
CA ALA A 18 37.11 31.29 17.95
C ALA A 18 35.86 30.40 18.24
N VAL A 19 35.78 29.09 17.95
CA VAL A 19 36.46 27.89 18.50
C VAL A 19 36.45 27.82 20.03
N GLY A 20 35.74 26.84 20.58
CA GLY A 20 35.79 26.43 21.99
C GLY A 20 34.98 25.16 22.26
N GLN A 21 35.65 24.01 22.27
CA GLN A 21 35.17 22.76 22.90
C GLN A 21 35.34 22.87 24.43
N ALA A 22 34.46 22.24 25.23
CA ALA A 22 34.84 21.45 26.41
C ALA A 22 33.60 20.82 27.11
N SER A 23 33.69 19.51 27.33
CA SER A 23 32.90 18.70 28.26
C SER A 23 33.14 19.09 29.72
N VAL A 24 32.15 18.90 30.61
CA VAL A 24 32.39 18.42 31.99
C VAL A 24 31.22 17.55 32.45
N ALA A 25 31.57 16.37 32.96
CA ALA A 25 30.73 15.37 33.60
C ALA A 25 30.36 15.73 35.05
N TRP A 26 29.27 15.17 35.57
CA TRP A 26 29.10 14.96 37.01
C TRP A 26 28.63 13.53 37.28
N ALA A 27 29.43 12.84 38.11
CA ALA A 27 29.17 11.56 38.73
C ALA A 27 28.83 11.75 40.21
N GLY A 28 28.12 10.79 40.81
CA GLY A 28 27.84 10.72 42.26
C GLY A 28 26.68 9.76 42.55
N LEU A 29 26.88 8.43 42.47
CA LEU A 29 27.30 7.50 43.53
C LEU A 29 26.30 7.28 44.70
N LEU A 30 25.73 6.04 44.71
CA LEU A 30 25.53 5.10 45.82
C LEU A 30 24.77 5.54 47.09
N VAL A 31 23.74 4.75 47.48
CA VAL A 31 23.73 3.94 48.73
C VAL A 31 22.67 2.82 48.64
N ARG A 32 23.13 1.58 48.83
CA ARG A 32 22.33 0.39 49.15
C ARG A 32 21.81 0.47 50.59
N ARG A 33 20.58 0.02 50.85
CA ARG A 33 20.23 -0.61 52.14
C ARG A 33 19.32 -1.82 51.94
N SER A 34 19.91 -2.98 52.11
CA SER A 34 19.25 -4.23 52.46
C SER A 34 18.82 -4.17 53.93
N LEU A 35 17.59 -4.57 54.23
CA LEU A 35 17.18 -4.95 55.58
C LEU A 35 16.51 -6.32 55.52
N THR A 36 17.26 -7.30 55.99
CA THR A 36 16.79 -8.59 56.47
C THR A 36 16.22 -8.41 57.88
N LEU A 37 15.06 -9.00 58.19
CA LEU A 37 14.73 -9.43 59.55
C LEU A 37 13.76 -10.62 59.54
N SER A 38 14.03 -11.49 60.49
CA SER A 38 13.59 -12.87 60.68
C SER A 38 12.17 -13.01 61.23
N GLY A 39 11.44 -14.02 60.73
CA GLY A 39 10.90 -15.10 61.57
C GLY A 39 9.50 -14.96 62.17
N HIS A 40 8.52 -15.72 61.65
CA HIS A 40 7.77 -16.76 62.40
C HIS A 40 6.69 -17.40 61.50
N ARG A 41 6.65 -18.75 61.49
CA ARG A 41 5.59 -19.57 60.87
C ARG A 41 4.41 -19.71 61.83
N PRO A 42 3.19 -19.91 61.30
CA PRO A 42 2.45 -21.10 61.68
C PRO A 42 2.02 -21.92 60.45
N ARG A 43 2.10 -23.24 60.62
CA ARG A 43 1.62 -24.26 59.68
C ARG A 43 0.10 -24.25 59.66
N VAL A 44 -0.49 -24.14 58.48
CA VAL A 44 -1.83 -24.69 58.20
C VAL A 44 -1.73 -25.49 56.91
N ALA A 45 -2.12 -26.76 57.02
CA ALA A 45 -2.08 -27.74 55.96
C ALA A 45 -3.18 -27.46 54.93
N HIS A 46 -2.80 -27.36 53.65
CA HIS A 46 -3.73 -27.59 52.55
C HIS A 46 -3.16 -28.62 51.60
N ARG A 47 -4.01 -29.63 51.34
CA ARG A 47 -3.83 -30.75 50.43
C ARG A 47 -3.20 -30.29 49.10
N CYS A 48 -2.07 -30.91 48.78
CA CYS A 48 -1.44 -30.83 47.47
C CYS A 48 -2.27 -31.67 46.49
N ALA A 49 -3.18 -31.04 45.75
CA ALA A 49 -3.74 -31.62 44.54
C ALA A 49 -2.65 -31.54 43.46
N ARG A 50 -2.15 -32.71 43.03
CA ARG A 50 -1.27 -32.82 41.86
C ARG A 50 -2.11 -32.50 40.62
N THR A 51 -2.01 -31.28 40.12
CA THR A 51 -2.30 -30.99 38.71
C THR A 51 -1.07 -31.34 37.90
N SER A 52 -1.17 -32.40 37.11
CA SER A 52 -0.23 -32.75 36.06
C SER A 52 -0.07 -31.55 35.11
N ALA A 53 1.12 -30.97 35.06
CA ALA A 53 1.49 -30.03 34.01
C ALA A 53 1.62 -30.82 32.70
N SER A 54 0.53 -30.88 31.95
CA SER A 54 0.54 -31.30 30.55
C SER A 54 1.35 -30.26 29.79
N SER A 55 2.57 -30.62 29.38
CA SER A 55 3.37 -29.82 28.45
C SER A 55 2.57 -29.66 27.16
N VAL A 56 1.96 -28.50 26.94
CA VAL A 56 1.38 -28.14 25.65
C VAL A 56 2.55 -28.03 24.68
N ARG A 57 2.74 -29.06 23.84
CA ARG A 57 3.57 -28.95 22.66
C ARG A 57 2.95 -27.85 21.80
N VAL A 58 3.73 -26.81 21.51
CA VAL A 58 3.42 -25.87 20.43
C VAL A 58 3.52 -26.68 19.14
N GLU A 59 2.39 -27.22 18.71
CA GLU A 59 2.26 -27.84 17.41
C GLU A 59 2.36 -26.73 16.38
N GLN A 60 3.52 -26.64 15.72
CA GLN A 60 3.76 -25.73 14.62
C GLN A 60 2.70 -26.00 13.55
N TYR A 61 1.79 -25.05 13.37
CA TYR A 61 0.83 -25.06 12.28
C TYR A 61 1.61 -25.02 10.97
N PRO A 62 1.52 -26.02 10.08
CA PRO A 62 2.20 -25.94 8.81
C PRO A 62 1.52 -24.86 7.95
N ASP A 63 2.32 -23.94 7.41
CA ASP A 63 1.95 -22.96 6.39
C ASP A 63 1.34 -23.66 5.17
N ARG A 64 0.03 -23.92 5.22
CA ARG A 64 -0.72 -24.54 4.11
C ARG A 64 -1.28 -23.52 3.11
N HIS A 65 -1.14 -22.22 3.39
CA HIS A 65 -1.65 -21.16 2.50
C HIS A 65 -0.56 -20.58 1.57
N GLU A 66 0.71 -20.64 1.97
CA GLU A 66 1.83 -20.21 1.11
C GLU A 66 1.93 -21.06 -0.16
N SER A 67 1.68 -22.38 -0.07
CA SER A 67 1.87 -23.30 -1.21
C SER A 67 0.82 -23.22 -2.31
N LEU A 68 -0.39 -22.73 -2.01
CA LEU A 68 -1.47 -22.61 -3.01
C LEU A 68 -1.45 -21.24 -3.70
N ILE A 69 -1.11 -20.19 -2.95
CA ILE A 69 -1.01 -18.83 -3.48
C ILE A 69 0.27 -18.70 -4.32
N LEU A 70 1.42 -19.24 -3.88
CA LEU A 70 2.66 -19.21 -4.66
C LEU A 70 2.57 -20.02 -5.97
N ARG A 71 1.79 -21.11 -6.01
CA ARG A 71 1.49 -21.83 -7.27
C ARG A 71 0.58 -21.04 -8.21
N SER A 72 -0.23 -20.12 -7.69
CA SER A 72 -1.04 -19.21 -8.50
C SER A 72 -0.32 -17.91 -8.88
N ILE A 73 0.78 -17.59 -8.20
CA ILE A 73 1.63 -16.39 -8.41
C ILE A 73 2.74 -16.63 -9.45
N SER A 74 3.10 -17.88 -9.78
CA SER A 74 4.11 -18.18 -10.81
C SER A 74 3.62 -18.16 -12.27
N ILE A 75 2.41 -17.69 -12.59
CA ILE A 75 1.82 -17.89 -13.94
C ILE A 75 1.25 -16.60 -14.52
N VAL A 76 2.13 -15.61 -14.71
CA VAL A 76 1.99 -14.63 -15.80
C VAL A 76 3.22 -14.67 -16.71
N THR A 77 4.28 -15.39 -16.35
CA THR A 77 5.59 -15.32 -17.04
C THR A 77 6.03 -16.59 -17.76
N ALA A 78 5.19 -17.65 -17.82
CA ALA A 78 5.60 -18.92 -18.43
C ALA A 78 4.79 -19.36 -19.65
N ALA A 79 3.57 -18.85 -19.85
CA ALA A 79 2.74 -19.25 -20.98
C ALA A 79 2.91 -18.25 -22.13
N ASP A 80 3.60 -18.65 -23.19
CA ASP A 80 3.59 -17.93 -24.46
C ASP A 80 2.16 -17.99 -25.05
N VAL A 81 1.55 -16.84 -25.34
CA VAL A 81 0.19 -16.78 -25.93
C VAL A 81 0.10 -17.59 -27.23
N ARG A 82 1.21 -17.75 -27.95
CA ARG A 82 1.28 -18.54 -29.18
C ARG A 82 1.22 -20.04 -28.93
N ALA A 83 1.59 -20.50 -27.74
CA ALA A 83 1.56 -21.91 -27.35
C ALA A 83 0.16 -22.37 -26.87
N LEU A 84 -0.71 -21.43 -26.52
CA LEU A 84 -2.09 -21.73 -26.11
C LEU A 84 -2.92 -22.21 -27.30
N THR A 85 -3.85 -23.14 -27.08
CA THR A 85 -4.90 -23.52 -28.02
C THR A 85 -5.96 -22.42 -28.17
N ASN A 86 -6.83 -22.51 -29.19
CA ASN A 86 -7.90 -21.52 -29.37
C ASN A 86 -8.88 -21.50 -28.19
N GLU A 87 -9.21 -22.68 -27.64
CA GLU A 87 -10.06 -22.80 -26.46
C GLU A 87 -9.41 -22.16 -25.22
N GLU A 88 -8.11 -22.39 -25.00
CA GLU A 88 -7.38 -21.78 -23.87
C GLU A 88 -7.30 -20.26 -23.99
N VAL A 89 -7.12 -19.71 -25.20
CA VAL A 89 -7.14 -18.27 -25.44
C VAL A 89 -8.48 -17.66 -25.05
N VAL A 90 -9.59 -18.31 -25.44
CA VAL A 90 -10.95 -17.86 -25.12
C VAL A 90 -11.26 -18.00 -23.63
N ALA A 91 -10.73 -19.02 -22.96
CA ALA A 91 -10.96 -19.27 -21.55
C ALA A 91 -10.21 -18.31 -20.61
N LEU A 92 -9.17 -17.60 -21.10
CA LEU A 92 -8.41 -16.68 -20.28
C LEU A 92 -9.20 -15.40 -19.96
N PRO A 93 -9.16 -14.91 -18.70
CA PRO A 93 -9.63 -13.58 -18.38
C PRO A 93 -8.91 -12.52 -19.22
N VAL A 94 -9.67 -11.52 -19.71
CA VAL A 94 -9.17 -10.50 -20.65
C VAL A 94 -7.90 -9.79 -20.18
N ASP A 95 -7.77 -9.54 -18.87
CA ASP A 95 -6.61 -8.85 -18.30
C ASP A 95 -5.34 -9.70 -18.30
N ARG A 96 -5.48 -11.02 -18.11
CA ARG A 96 -4.36 -11.97 -18.26
C ARG A 96 -3.99 -12.13 -19.73
N LEU A 97 -4.99 -12.34 -20.60
CA LEU A 97 -4.76 -12.47 -22.03
C LEU A 97 -4.06 -11.22 -22.59
N ALA A 98 -4.52 -10.03 -22.20
CA ALA A 98 -3.93 -8.75 -22.56
C ALA A 98 -2.44 -8.66 -22.24
N LEU A 99 -2.01 -9.06 -21.04
CA LEU A 99 -0.59 -9.01 -20.69
C LEU A 99 0.25 -10.03 -21.47
N LEU A 100 -0.29 -11.22 -21.74
CA LEU A 100 0.40 -12.20 -22.60
C LEU A 100 0.54 -11.71 -24.05
N VAL A 101 -0.50 -11.05 -24.58
CA VAL A 101 -0.48 -10.41 -25.90
C VAL A 101 0.58 -9.31 -25.94
N LEU A 102 0.62 -8.45 -24.92
CA LEU A 102 1.57 -7.35 -24.85
C LEU A 102 3.03 -7.83 -24.72
N ASP A 103 3.25 -8.88 -23.91
CA ASP A 103 4.56 -9.53 -23.76
C ASP A 103 5.04 -10.13 -25.09
N ASP A 104 4.20 -10.90 -25.77
CA ASP A 104 4.54 -11.49 -27.06
C ASP A 104 4.80 -10.40 -28.12
N ALA A 105 4.01 -9.33 -28.14
CA ALA A 105 4.20 -8.22 -29.07
C ALA A 105 5.58 -7.56 -28.92
N LEU A 106 6.08 -7.39 -27.70
CA LEU A 106 7.45 -6.93 -27.45
C LEU A 106 8.49 -7.98 -27.84
N ARG A 107 8.23 -9.25 -27.55
CA ARG A 107 9.15 -10.35 -27.85
C ARG A 107 9.39 -10.52 -29.35
N VAL A 108 8.36 -10.35 -30.17
CA VAL A 108 8.44 -10.44 -31.64
C VAL A 108 8.79 -9.11 -32.33
N ASP A 109 9.06 -8.06 -31.53
CA ASP A 109 9.43 -6.72 -31.99
C ASP A 109 8.50 -6.15 -33.08
N THR A 110 7.20 -6.31 -32.88
CA THR A 110 6.20 -5.79 -33.82
C THR A 110 5.84 -4.35 -33.49
N TRP A 111 5.61 -3.55 -34.51
CA TRP A 111 5.18 -2.16 -34.36
C TRP A 111 3.68 -1.98 -34.58
N ASN A 112 2.97 -2.98 -35.11
CA ASN A 112 1.60 -2.84 -35.59
C ASN A 112 0.74 -4.00 -35.08
N TRP A 113 -0.36 -3.69 -34.37
CA TRP A 113 -1.17 -4.72 -33.71
C TRP A 113 -1.89 -5.62 -34.72
N ARG A 114 -2.24 -5.10 -35.90
CA ARG A 114 -2.85 -5.90 -36.99
C ARG A 114 -1.84 -6.88 -37.56
N ASN A 115 -0.61 -6.45 -37.79
CA ASN A 115 0.47 -7.35 -38.24
C ASN A 115 0.76 -8.42 -37.19
N TRP A 116 0.75 -8.05 -35.91
CA TRP A 116 0.85 -9.02 -34.82
C TRP A 116 -0.29 -10.05 -34.86
N ALA A 117 -1.54 -9.61 -35.02
CA ALA A 117 -2.71 -10.49 -35.09
C ALA A 117 -2.67 -11.43 -36.31
N LEU A 118 -2.17 -10.96 -37.45
CA LEU A 118 -1.95 -11.80 -38.64
C LEU A 118 -0.86 -12.85 -38.39
N GLY A 119 0.24 -12.46 -37.75
CA GLY A 119 1.30 -13.39 -37.37
C GLY A 119 0.85 -14.39 -36.28
N PHE A 120 -0.05 -13.99 -35.39
CA PHE A 120 -0.69 -14.89 -34.43
C PHE A 120 -1.63 -15.88 -35.13
N ALA A 121 -2.32 -15.45 -36.19
CA ALA A 121 -3.27 -16.25 -36.95
C ALA A 121 -2.65 -17.33 -37.86
N GLN A 122 -1.42 -17.12 -38.32
CA GLN A 122 -0.86 -17.82 -39.48
C GLN A 122 -0.88 -19.35 -39.40
N ASP A 123 -0.55 -19.93 -38.24
CA ASP A 123 -0.38 -21.37 -38.06
C ASP A 123 -1.40 -21.99 -37.09
N ARG A 124 -2.52 -21.29 -36.81
CA ARG A 124 -3.51 -21.76 -35.83
C ARG A 124 -4.56 -22.69 -36.45
N PRO A 125 -5.07 -23.70 -35.69
CA PRO A 125 -6.18 -24.53 -36.14
C PRO A 125 -7.43 -23.69 -36.44
N ARG A 126 -8.25 -24.13 -37.41
CA ARG A 126 -9.50 -23.43 -37.79
C ARG A 126 -10.62 -23.57 -36.76
N GLU A 127 -10.62 -24.67 -36.02
CA GLU A 127 -11.63 -24.92 -34.97
C GLU A 127 -11.51 -23.89 -33.85
N GLY A 128 -12.61 -23.21 -33.51
CA GLY A 128 -12.64 -22.14 -32.50
C GLY A 128 -11.81 -20.89 -32.86
N PHE A 129 -11.32 -20.78 -34.10
CA PHE A 129 -10.39 -19.73 -34.49
C PHE A 129 -11.00 -18.32 -34.44
N THR A 130 -12.23 -18.18 -34.91
CA THR A 130 -12.94 -16.89 -34.89
C THR A 130 -13.13 -16.37 -33.47
N ASP A 131 -13.45 -17.24 -32.51
CA ASP A 131 -13.62 -16.85 -31.11
C ASP A 131 -12.28 -16.44 -30.49
N ALA A 132 -11.20 -17.16 -30.79
CA ALA A 132 -9.86 -16.78 -30.36
C ALA A 132 -9.43 -15.43 -30.95
N GLN A 133 -9.75 -15.14 -32.22
CA GLN A 133 -9.48 -13.83 -32.83
C GLN A 133 -10.25 -12.71 -32.14
N ASN A 134 -11.52 -12.94 -31.77
CA ASN A 134 -12.31 -11.97 -31.02
C ASN A 134 -11.73 -11.72 -29.62
N ALA A 135 -11.34 -12.76 -28.89
CA ALA A 135 -10.69 -12.63 -27.59
C ALA A 135 -9.37 -11.83 -27.66
N ILE A 136 -8.58 -12.03 -28.72
CA ILE A 136 -7.39 -11.22 -28.99
C ILE A 136 -7.73 -9.75 -29.26
N ALA A 137 -8.80 -9.48 -30.03
CA ALA A 137 -9.24 -8.11 -30.28
C ALA A 137 -9.71 -7.43 -28.97
N GLU A 138 -10.42 -8.15 -28.11
CA GLU A 138 -10.81 -7.68 -26.77
C GLU A 138 -9.58 -7.37 -25.90
N ALA A 139 -8.56 -8.23 -25.94
CA ALA A 139 -7.30 -8.02 -25.22
C ALA A 139 -6.60 -6.72 -25.67
N TRP A 140 -6.48 -6.46 -26.98
CA TRP A 140 -5.95 -5.19 -27.49
C TRP A 140 -6.81 -3.98 -27.08
N GLY A 141 -8.13 -4.12 -27.16
CA GLY A 141 -9.06 -3.09 -26.70
C GLY A 141 -8.90 -2.77 -25.22
N TRP A 142 -8.72 -3.79 -24.39
CA TRP A 142 -8.48 -3.65 -22.95
C TRP A 142 -7.14 -2.98 -22.66
N LEU A 143 -6.05 -3.35 -23.36
CA LEU A 143 -4.74 -2.71 -23.23
C LEU A 143 -4.84 -1.20 -23.51
N ALA A 144 -5.56 -0.81 -24.56
CA ALA A 144 -5.78 0.59 -24.92
C ALA A 144 -6.65 1.31 -23.88
N ALA A 145 -7.76 0.68 -23.45
CA ALA A 145 -8.67 1.24 -22.45
C ALA A 145 -8.00 1.46 -21.08
N LYS A 146 -7.00 0.65 -20.74
CA LYS A 146 -6.19 0.81 -19.52
C LYS A 146 -4.91 1.63 -19.72
N GLY A 147 -4.72 2.23 -20.90
CA GLY A 147 -3.58 3.09 -21.20
C GLY A 147 -2.23 2.36 -21.16
N LEU A 148 -2.23 1.03 -21.26
CA LEU A 148 -1.00 0.22 -21.30
C LEU A 148 -0.34 0.27 -22.68
N VAL A 149 -1.13 0.55 -23.71
CA VAL A 149 -0.65 0.92 -25.05
C VAL A 149 -1.26 2.25 -25.47
N SER A 150 -0.54 2.96 -26.33
CA SER A 150 -1.01 4.18 -26.99
C SER A 150 -0.62 4.15 -28.46
N THR A 151 -1.11 5.10 -29.25
CA THR A 151 -0.53 5.36 -30.57
C THR A 151 0.87 5.98 -30.42
N LYS A 152 1.74 5.75 -31.41
CA LYS A 152 3.02 6.46 -31.49
C LYS A 152 2.79 7.92 -31.85
N GLY A 153 3.42 8.84 -31.12
CA GLY A 153 3.20 10.28 -31.29
C GLY A 153 3.58 10.86 -32.66
N ASN A 154 4.32 10.12 -33.49
CA ASN A 154 4.73 10.52 -34.84
C ASN A 154 4.20 9.58 -35.94
N SER A 155 3.22 8.73 -35.62
CA SER A 155 2.66 7.78 -36.57
C SER A 155 1.28 8.20 -37.06
N TYR A 156 1.02 7.91 -38.34
CA TYR A 156 -0.27 8.16 -38.99
C TYR A 156 -1.05 6.86 -39.24
N ASP A 157 -0.51 5.70 -38.84
CA ASP A 157 -1.17 4.41 -38.97
C ASP A 157 -2.03 4.14 -37.72
N PHE A 158 -3.33 3.93 -37.93
CA PHE A 158 -4.30 3.63 -36.87
C PHE A 158 -4.05 2.31 -36.14
N HIS A 159 -3.23 1.43 -36.74
CA HIS A 159 -2.86 0.14 -36.17
C HIS A 159 -1.48 0.14 -35.50
N ASP A 160 -0.75 1.26 -35.57
CA ASP A 160 0.50 1.42 -34.83
C ASP A 160 0.22 1.53 -33.34
N PHE A 161 1.08 0.92 -32.54
CA PHE A 161 1.04 1.03 -31.10
C PHE A 161 2.43 1.25 -30.51
N HIS A 162 2.40 1.75 -29.29
CA HIS A 162 3.55 1.97 -28.44
C HIS A 162 3.18 1.49 -27.04
N VAL A 163 4.04 0.67 -26.44
CA VAL A 163 3.88 0.26 -25.05
C VAL A 163 4.20 1.44 -24.16
N THR A 164 3.24 1.88 -23.36
CA THR A 164 3.42 3.05 -22.50
C THR A 164 4.35 2.72 -21.33
N ARG A 165 4.78 3.75 -20.60
CA ARG A 165 5.49 3.55 -19.32
C ARG A 165 4.67 2.67 -18.36
N ALA A 166 3.34 2.85 -18.33
CA ALA A 166 2.44 2.02 -17.53
C ALA A 166 2.36 0.58 -18.07
N GLY A 167 2.39 0.38 -19.39
CA GLY A 167 2.46 -0.95 -20.01
C GLY A 167 3.73 -1.72 -19.63
N HIS A 168 4.88 -1.06 -19.60
CA HIS A 168 6.14 -1.67 -19.16
C HIS A 168 6.11 -2.05 -17.67
N GLU A 169 5.60 -1.17 -16.79
CA GLU A 169 5.40 -1.51 -15.37
C GLU A 169 4.42 -2.67 -15.19
N ALA A 170 3.34 -2.70 -15.97
CA ALA A 170 2.34 -3.77 -15.95
C ALA A 170 2.95 -5.14 -16.30
N LEU A 171 3.85 -5.19 -17.29
CA LEU A 171 4.58 -6.42 -17.63
C LEU A 171 5.58 -6.81 -16.54
N ALA A 172 6.33 -5.86 -16.01
CA ALA A 172 7.33 -6.11 -14.98
C ALA A 172 6.72 -6.62 -13.66
N ARG A 173 5.53 -6.13 -13.30
CA ARG A 173 4.85 -6.42 -12.02
C ARG A 173 3.68 -7.40 -12.13
N GLY A 174 3.21 -7.64 -13.34
CA GLY A 174 2.13 -8.59 -13.65
C GLY A 174 0.72 -8.09 -13.32
N VAL A 175 -0.25 -8.98 -13.54
CA VAL A 175 -1.68 -8.68 -13.49
C VAL A 175 -2.17 -8.19 -12.11
N ALA A 176 -1.53 -8.65 -11.02
CA ALA A 176 -1.90 -8.24 -9.67
C ALA A 176 -1.72 -6.73 -9.45
N TYR A 177 -0.60 -6.19 -9.94
CA TYR A 177 -0.33 -4.75 -9.94
C TYR A 177 -1.37 -3.98 -10.77
N VAL A 178 -1.66 -4.44 -11.99
CA VAL A 178 -2.64 -3.75 -12.86
C VAL A 178 -4.02 -3.71 -12.21
N ARG A 179 -4.45 -4.82 -11.60
CA ARG A 179 -5.71 -4.88 -10.85
C ARG A 179 -5.71 -3.93 -9.66
N ALA A 180 -4.60 -3.81 -8.94
CA ALA A 180 -4.48 -2.90 -7.80
C ALA A 180 -4.55 -1.42 -8.23
N VAL A 181 -3.91 -1.06 -9.34
CA VAL A 181 -4.06 0.28 -9.94
C VAL A 181 -5.51 0.55 -10.32
N ILE A 182 -6.19 -0.42 -10.95
CA ILE A 182 -7.61 -0.31 -11.31
C ILE A 182 -8.50 -0.17 -10.06
N ARG A 183 -8.19 -0.85 -8.95
CA ARG A 183 -8.96 -0.71 -7.70
C ARG A 183 -8.95 0.71 -7.15
N LEU A 184 -7.85 1.43 -7.36
CA LEU A 184 -7.73 2.84 -6.96
C LEU A 184 -8.27 3.79 -8.02
N ASP A 185 -8.82 3.32 -9.14
CA ASP A 185 -9.46 4.16 -10.16
C ASP A 185 -10.89 4.56 -9.78
N VAL A 186 -11.08 4.88 -8.51
CA VAL A 186 -12.31 5.45 -7.93
C VAL A 186 -12.01 6.88 -7.48
N GLU A 187 -13.03 7.69 -7.26
CA GLU A 187 -12.84 8.99 -6.62
C GLU A 187 -12.44 8.76 -5.15
N LEU A 188 -11.18 9.05 -4.80
CA LEU A 188 -10.75 9.10 -3.40
C LEU A 188 -11.03 10.49 -2.82
N VAL A 189 -11.04 10.58 -1.49
CA VAL A 189 -11.08 11.86 -0.80
C VAL A 189 -9.84 12.70 -1.14
N GLU A 190 -10.02 14.02 -1.30
CA GLU A 190 -8.98 14.96 -1.76
C GLU A 190 -7.56 14.73 -1.18
N PRO A 191 -7.36 14.52 0.15
CA PRO A 191 -6.02 14.30 0.67
C PRO A 191 -5.35 13.03 0.13
N LEU A 192 -6.13 11.97 -0.10
CA LEU A 192 -5.63 10.72 -0.66
C LEU A 192 -5.38 10.85 -2.16
N GLU A 193 -6.24 11.54 -2.91
CA GLU A 193 -6.00 11.81 -4.34
C GLU A 193 -4.71 12.58 -4.57
N GLN A 194 -4.46 13.64 -3.80
CA GLN A 194 -3.30 14.50 -4.01
C GLN A 194 -1.99 13.88 -3.52
N LYS A 195 -2.01 13.16 -2.38
CA LYS A 195 -0.78 12.72 -1.70
C LYS A 195 -0.49 11.23 -1.88
N VAL A 196 -1.53 10.40 -1.91
CA VAL A 196 -1.40 8.93 -1.81
C VAL A 196 -1.44 8.27 -3.19
N ARG A 197 -2.40 8.63 -4.05
CA ARG A 197 -2.50 8.05 -5.40
C ARG A 197 -1.18 8.20 -6.19
N PRO A 198 -0.49 9.37 -6.21
CA PRO A 198 0.78 9.49 -6.92
C PRO A 198 1.88 8.57 -6.36
N GLN A 199 1.97 8.41 -5.04
CA GLN A 199 2.94 7.51 -4.40
C GLN A 199 2.69 6.05 -4.78
N PHE A 200 1.43 5.63 -4.76
CA PHE A 200 1.03 4.29 -5.17
C PHE A 200 1.38 4.01 -6.64
N LEU A 201 1.13 4.97 -7.53
CA LEU A 201 1.45 4.83 -8.96
C LEU A 201 2.95 4.82 -9.24
N LEU A 202 3.78 5.39 -8.36
CA LEU A 202 5.24 5.27 -8.38
C LEU A 202 5.75 3.96 -7.77
N ALA A 203 4.83 3.04 -7.44
CA ALA A 203 5.11 1.74 -6.83
C ALA A 203 5.76 1.79 -5.44
N ASP A 204 5.59 2.90 -4.72
CA ASP A 204 5.94 2.99 -3.29
C ASP A 204 4.70 2.62 -2.44
N PHE A 205 4.34 1.34 -2.49
CA PHE A 205 3.11 0.80 -1.92
C PHE A 205 3.06 0.94 -0.40
N GLU A 206 4.18 0.67 0.27
CA GLU A 206 4.33 0.81 1.72
C GLU A 206 4.14 2.26 2.16
N LEU A 207 4.83 3.20 1.51
CA LEU A 207 4.69 4.61 1.86
C LEU A 207 3.29 5.11 1.55
N ALA A 208 2.66 4.67 0.46
CA ALA A 208 1.30 5.05 0.12
C ALA A 208 0.28 4.57 1.17
N ALA A 209 0.37 3.30 1.59
CA ALA A 209 -0.50 2.76 2.64
C ALA A 209 -0.28 3.47 3.99
N PHE A 210 0.97 3.72 4.36
CA PHE A 210 1.32 4.48 5.57
C PHE A 210 0.78 5.92 5.50
N ALA A 211 0.98 6.60 4.39
CA ALA A 211 0.51 7.96 4.16
C ALA A 211 -1.03 8.03 4.25
N ALA A 212 -1.74 7.06 3.70
CA ALA A 212 -3.20 6.99 3.78
C ALA A 212 -3.69 6.93 5.23
N MET A 213 -3.12 6.03 6.04
CA MET A 213 -3.48 5.91 7.46
C MET A 213 -3.05 7.13 8.28
N ARG A 214 -1.98 7.82 7.88
CA ARG A 214 -1.59 9.10 8.49
C ARG A 214 -2.62 10.19 8.24
N GLU A 215 -3.19 10.28 7.04
CA GLU A 215 -4.24 11.27 6.75
C GLU A 215 -5.52 10.99 7.56
N VAL A 216 -5.87 9.73 7.84
CA VAL A 216 -6.95 9.38 8.80
C VAL A 216 -6.67 9.97 10.18
N GLU A 217 -5.46 9.76 10.70
CA GLU A 217 -5.07 10.26 12.02
C GLU A 217 -5.07 11.79 12.10
N ILE A 218 -4.57 12.46 11.07
CA ILE A 218 -4.59 13.92 10.96
C ILE A 218 -6.03 14.42 10.99
N ALA A 219 -6.91 13.86 10.17
CA ALA A 219 -8.31 14.30 10.10
C ALA A 219 -9.06 14.10 11.42
N VAL A 220 -8.85 12.97 12.11
CA VAL A 220 -9.44 12.73 13.44
C VAL A 220 -8.91 13.73 14.46
N ARG A 221 -7.61 14.05 14.42
CA ARG A 221 -7.01 15.05 15.34
C ARG A 221 -7.60 16.43 15.10
N GLU A 222 -7.63 16.88 13.86
CA GLU A 222 -8.15 18.20 13.49
C GLU A 222 -9.61 18.36 13.91
N ARG A 223 -10.44 17.33 13.69
CA ARG A 223 -11.86 17.39 14.07
C ARG A 223 -12.12 17.23 15.57
N SER A 224 -11.29 16.48 16.29
CA SER A 224 -11.47 16.27 17.73
C SER A 224 -10.87 17.38 18.59
N GLY A 225 -9.95 18.21 18.05
CA GLY A 225 -9.23 19.22 18.81
C GLY A 225 -8.31 18.66 19.90
N LEU A 226 -8.07 17.35 19.91
CA LEU A 226 -7.22 16.69 20.90
C LEU A 226 -5.73 17.01 20.68
N GLY A 227 -5.00 17.22 21.78
CA GLY A 227 -3.58 17.59 21.76
C GLY A 227 -2.66 16.55 21.10
N GLY A 228 -1.43 16.98 20.77
CA GLY A 228 -0.44 16.18 20.04
C GLY A 228 0.07 14.93 20.76
N ASP A 229 -0.17 14.80 22.06
CA ASP A 229 0.34 13.71 22.90
C ASP A 229 -0.38 12.36 22.65
N LEU A 230 -1.59 12.41 22.10
CA LEU A 230 -2.37 11.21 21.75
C LEU A 230 -2.10 10.83 20.30
N VAL A 231 -1.67 9.60 20.04
CA VAL A 231 -1.39 9.08 18.68
C VAL A 231 -1.97 7.69 18.47
N GLY A 232 -2.21 7.33 17.21
CA GLY A 232 -2.69 6.02 16.81
C GLY A 232 -3.94 5.58 17.56
N VAL A 233 -3.90 4.38 18.14
CA VAL A 233 -5.03 3.77 18.88
C VAL A 233 -5.54 4.69 20.00
N ALA A 234 -4.64 5.30 20.76
CA ALA A 234 -5.01 6.14 21.90
C ALA A 234 -5.78 7.39 21.45
N LEU A 235 -5.41 8.00 20.31
CA LEU A 235 -6.17 9.11 19.74
C LEU A 235 -7.59 8.68 19.36
N MET A 236 -7.74 7.54 18.66
CA MET A 236 -9.05 7.05 18.23
C MET A 236 -9.96 6.77 19.43
N GLN A 237 -9.45 6.10 20.46
CA GLN A 237 -10.22 5.81 21.67
C GLN A 237 -10.67 7.09 22.39
N GLN A 238 -9.79 8.09 22.52
CA GLN A 238 -10.16 9.34 23.19
C GLN A 238 -11.11 10.21 22.37
N ALA A 239 -11.01 10.18 21.04
CA ALA A 239 -11.87 10.94 20.16
C ALA A 239 -13.31 10.40 20.13
N PHE A 240 -13.48 9.08 20.07
CA PHE A 240 -14.78 8.42 19.87
C PHE A 240 -15.39 7.79 21.12
N ARG A 241 -14.73 7.86 22.29
CA ARG A 241 -15.33 7.37 23.56
C ARG A 241 -16.67 8.03 23.82
N ASP A 242 -17.47 7.43 24.69
CA ASP A 242 -18.70 8.05 25.22
C ASP A 242 -18.41 9.46 25.79
N GLY A 243 -19.16 10.46 25.32
CA GLY A 243 -18.93 11.88 25.61
C GLY A 243 -17.64 12.49 25.03
N GLY A 244 -16.97 11.80 24.09
CA GLY A 244 -15.77 12.29 23.40
C GLY A 244 -16.08 13.33 22.30
N PRO A 245 -15.06 14.05 21.80
CA PRO A 245 -15.27 15.13 20.82
C PRO A 245 -15.88 14.69 19.48
N LEU A 246 -15.73 13.42 19.08
CA LEU A 246 -16.31 12.85 17.87
C LEU A 246 -17.41 11.82 18.19
N HIS A 247 -17.90 11.82 19.41
CA HIS A 247 -19.02 10.98 19.82
C HIS A 247 -20.32 11.57 19.28
N ASP A 248 -21.07 10.75 18.55
CA ASP A 248 -22.43 11.08 18.12
C ASP A 248 -23.43 10.56 19.18
N PRO A 249 -24.11 11.46 19.92
CA PRO A 249 -25.05 11.06 20.97
C PRO A 249 -26.38 10.52 20.43
N GLU A 250 -26.67 10.70 19.14
CA GLU A 250 -27.92 10.23 18.52
C GLU A 250 -27.84 8.76 18.10
N VAL A 251 -26.61 8.24 17.97
CA VAL A 251 -26.33 6.86 17.58
C VAL A 251 -26.43 5.92 18.78
N HIS A 252 -26.89 4.69 18.56
CA HIS A 252 -26.99 3.69 19.62
C HIS A 252 -25.62 3.40 20.25
N SER A 253 -25.56 3.22 21.57
CA SER A 253 -24.30 3.08 22.31
C SER A 253 -23.40 1.93 21.79
N ALA A 254 -24.01 0.81 21.35
CA ALA A 254 -23.26 -0.29 20.76
C ALA A 254 -22.62 0.09 19.40
N GLU A 255 -23.29 0.89 18.58
CA GLU A 255 -22.77 1.37 17.30
C GLU A 255 -21.65 2.40 17.51
N SER A 256 -21.80 3.29 18.49
CA SER A 256 -20.75 4.24 18.88
C SER A 256 -19.46 3.52 19.30
N VAL A 257 -19.58 2.47 20.12
CA VAL A 257 -18.44 1.61 20.51
C VAL A 257 -17.87 0.87 19.30
N ALA A 258 -18.70 0.35 18.40
CA ALA A 258 -18.24 -0.33 17.20
C ALA A 258 -17.44 0.60 16.28
N GLN A 259 -17.89 1.85 16.12
CA GLN A 259 -17.18 2.85 15.34
C GLN A 259 -15.83 3.21 15.96
N MET A 260 -15.78 3.45 17.28
CA MET A 260 -14.51 3.66 17.99
C MET A 260 -13.55 2.49 17.75
N ASN A 261 -14.04 1.25 17.88
CA ASN A 261 -13.25 0.04 17.70
C ASN A 261 -12.77 -0.14 16.25
N LEU A 262 -13.57 0.25 15.26
CA LEU A 262 -13.18 0.23 13.84
C LEU A 262 -11.98 1.15 13.60
N PHE A 263 -12.06 2.42 14.01
CA PHE A 263 -10.97 3.38 13.84
C PHE A 263 -9.72 2.95 14.63
N ALA A 264 -9.89 2.56 15.91
CA ALA A 264 -8.79 2.09 16.74
C ALA A 264 -8.11 0.84 16.17
N GLY A 265 -8.90 -0.13 15.71
CA GLY A 265 -8.42 -1.36 15.09
C GLY A 265 -7.64 -1.07 13.80
N ALA A 266 -8.19 -0.26 12.90
CA ALA A 266 -7.53 0.13 11.66
C ALA A 266 -6.18 0.82 11.93
N MET A 267 -6.12 1.75 12.89
CA MET A 267 -4.87 2.42 13.27
C MET A 267 -3.83 1.46 13.85
N GLY A 268 -4.25 0.54 14.72
CA GLY A 268 -3.35 -0.43 15.36
C GLY A 268 -2.87 -1.55 14.43
N LEU A 269 -3.60 -1.81 13.34
CA LEU A 269 -3.24 -2.81 12.34
C LEU A 269 -2.34 -2.23 11.24
N PHE A 270 -2.72 -1.09 10.66
CA PHE A 270 -2.17 -0.65 9.37
C PHE A 270 -1.20 0.53 9.43
N LYS A 271 -1.24 1.40 10.45
CA LYS A 271 -0.34 2.58 10.50
C LYS A 271 1.09 2.20 10.91
N ASN A 272 1.25 1.31 11.88
CA ASN A 272 2.55 0.89 12.40
C ASN A 272 2.49 -0.62 12.70
N PRO A 273 2.60 -1.48 11.68
CA PRO A 273 2.76 -2.90 11.92
C PRO A 273 3.98 -3.11 12.84
N PRO A 274 3.87 -3.83 13.97
CA PRO A 274 5.05 -4.28 14.68
C PRO A 274 5.94 -5.05 13.70
N SER A 275 7.26 -4.94 13.87
CA SER A 275 8.32 -5.59 13.08
C SER A 275 8.28 -7.14 13.05
N HIS A 276 7.13 -7.73 13.43
CA HIS A 276 6.87 -9.16 13.50
C HIS A 276 5.60 -9.57 12.68
N ARG A 277 4.98 -8.70 11.87
CA ARG A 277 3.74 -9.00 11.10
C ARG A 277 4.02 -9.12 9.59
N ARG A 278 3.42 -10.05 8.81
CA ARG A 278 2.01 -10.46 8.52
C ARG A 278 1.27 -9.62 7.47
N VAL A 279 1.78 -8.45 7.10
CA VAL A 279 1.26 -7.57 6.03
C VAL A 279 2.46 -7.30 5.12
N ASP A 280 2.38 -7.70 3.86
CA ASP A 280 3.45 -7.47 2.89
C ASP A 280 3.12 -6.18 2.15
N TYR A 281 3.66 -5.07 2.64
CA TYR A 281 3.44 -3.77 2.02
C TYR A 281 4.15 -3.61 0.66
N GLN A 282 4.87 -4.62 0.18
CA GLN A 282 5.30 -4.69 -1.22
C GLN A 282 4.21 -5.28 -2.13
N ASP A 283 3.15 -5.86 -1.58
CA ASP A 283 1.99 -6.31 -2.35
C ASP A 283 1.12 -5.10 -2.74
N PRO A 284 1.05 -4.74 -4.04
CA PRO A 284 0.19 -3.66 -4.50
C PRO A 284 -1.29 -3.89 -4.17
N VAL A 285 -1.73 -5.15 -4.10
CA VAL A 285 -3.14 -5.49 -3.80
C VAL A 285 -3.46 -5.07 -2.37
N GLU A 286 -2.71 -5.57 -1.39
CA GLU A 286 -2.92 -5.25 0.03
C GLU A 286 -2.79 -3.74 0.28
N ALA A 287 -1.80 -3.07 -0.32
CA ALA A 287 -1.65 -1.63 -0.20
C ALA A 287 -2.86 -0.85 -0.76
N SER A 288 -3.41 -1.27 -1.91
CA SER A 288 -4.62 -0.64 -2.48
C SER A 288 -5.84 -0.80 -1.56
N GLU A 289 -5.98 -1.94 -0.89
CA GLU A 289 -7.08 -2.21 0.04
C GLU A 289 -6.96 -1.36 1.32
N VAL A 290 -5.74 -1.16 1.84
CA VAL A 290 -5.49 -0.24 2.96
C VAL A 290 -5.85 1.19 2.61
N ILE A 291 -5.51 1.64 1.39
CA ILE A 291 -5.86 2.99 0.91
C ILE A 291 -7.38 3.16 0.81
N LEU A 292 -8.09 2.16 0.28
CA LEU A 292 -9.56 2.18 0.20
C LEU A 292 -10.22 2.14 1.59
N LEU A 293 -9.64 1.42 2.55
CA LEU A 293 -10.09 1.46 3.94
C LEU A 293 -9.91 2.86 4.54
N ALA A 294 -8.75 3.49 4.32
CA ALA A 294 -8.50 4.86 4.79
C ALA A 294 -9.49 5.86 4.16
N ASP A 295 -9.79 5.71 2.87
CA ASP A 295 -10.80 6.50 2.16
C ASP A 295 -12.18 6.37 2.82
N LEU A 296 -12.61 5.13 3.09
CA LEU A 296 -13.87 4.85 3.76
C LEU A 296 -13.92 5.48 5.17
N LEU A 297 -12.86 5.37 5.95
CA LEU A 297 -12.76 5.97 7.29
C LEU A 297 -12.87 7.50 7.22
N LEU A 298 -12.20 8.14 6.27
CA LEU A 298 -12.28 9.59 6.06
C LEU A 298 -13.69 10.02 5.63
N ARG A 299 -14.37 9.23 4.80
CA ARG A 299 -15.78 9.48 4.42
C ARG A 299 -16.73 9.31 5.59
N ILE A 300 -16.53 8.30 6.44
CA ILE A 300 -17.29 8.13 7.69
C ILE A 300 -17.08 9.36 8.58
N LEU A 301 -15.82 9.74 8.80
CA LEU A 301 -15.48 10.88 9.64
C LEU A 301 -16.14 12.16 9.15
N ARG A 302 -16.16 12.43 7.83
CA ARG A 302 -16.79 13.62 7.25
C ARG A 302 -18.29 13.74 7.56
N ARG A 303 -19.01 12.62 7.62
CA ARG A 303 -20.45 12.58 7.91
C ARG A 303 -20.76 12.95 9.36
N LEU A 304 -19.84 12.72 10.28
CA LEU A 304 -20.00 13.10 11.69
C LEU A 304 -19.94 14.64 11.78
N GLY A 305 -21.04 15.28 12.17
CA GLY A 305 -21.12 16.73 12.32
C GLY A 305 -21.26 17.52 11.00
N ALA A 306 -21.74 16.89 9.92
CA ALA A 306 -22.23 17.61 8.76
C ALA A 306 -23.73 17.94 8.95
N GLU A 307 -24.01 19.01 9.67
CA GLU A 307 -25.23 19.84 9.54
C GLU A 307 -24.86 21.21 8.97
#